data_AF-A0A376MEI0-F1
#
_entry.id   AF-A0A376MEI0-F1
#
_cell.length_a   1.000
_cell.length_b   1.000
_cell.length_c   1.000
_cell.angle_alpha   90.00
_cell.angle_beta   90.00
_cell.angle_gamma   90.00
#
_symmetry.space_group_name_H-M   'P 1'
#
loop_
_entity.id
_entity.type
_entity.pdbx_description
1 polymer ?
#
loop_
_entity_poly.entity_id
_entity_poly.type
_entity_poly.pdbx_seq_one_letter_code
_entity_poly.pdbx_strand_id
1 'polypeptide(L)'
;MANGDADMLKIVLNALPLLIRTCHLTKEQVLDLLKAKDFYGCPGLYLAMQNRHSDIVKVILEALPSLAQEINISASDILDLLTAKSLARDTGLFMAMQRGHMNVINTIFNALPTLFNTFKFDKKNMKPLLLANNSNEYPGLFSAIQHKQQNVVETVYLALSDHARLFGFTAEDIMDFWQHKAPQKYSTFELAFDWITGLLLN
;
A
#
# COMPACT_ATOMS: atom_id res chain seq x y z
N MET A 1 -17.72 3.36 2.84
CA MET A 1 -16.85 2.18 2.61
C MET A 1 -16.35 1.51 3.90
N ALA A 2 -16.55 2.07 5.10
CA ALA A 2 -15.92 1.57 6.34
C ALA A 2 -16.37 0.19 6.84
N ASN A 3 -17.51 -0.34 6.36
CA ASN A 3 -18.04 -1.68 6.68
C ASN A 3 -18.20 -2.56 5.42
N GLY A 4 -17.43 -2.28 4.37
CA GLY A 4 -17.81 -2.51 2.97
C GLY A 4 -18.08 -3.96 2.58
N ASP A 5 -19.27 -4.20 2.05
CA ASP A 5 -19.59 -5.34 1.22
C ASP A 5 -18.72 -5.26 -0.07
N ALA A 6 -17.71 -6.12 -0.14
CA ALA A 6 -16.78 -6.17 -1.27
C ALA A 6 -17.50 -6.51 -2.59
N ASP A 7 -18.61 -7.26 -2.54
CA ASP A 7 -19.41 -7.60 -3.71
C ASP A 7 -20.19 -6.39 -4.23
N MET A 8 -20.79 -5.60 -3.34
CA MET A 8 -21.41 -4.31 -3.73
C MET A 8 -20.38 -3.36 -4.34
N LEU A 9 -19.21 -3.23 -3.73
CA LEU A 9 -18.15 -2.38 -4.29
C LEU A 9 -17.71 -2.88 -5.66
N LYS A 10 -17.56 -4.20 -5.83
CA LYS A 10 -17.19 -4.81 -7.10
C LYS A 10 -18.21 -4.54 -8.19
N ILE A 11 -19.51 -4.61 -7.88
CA ILE A 11 -20.58 -4.24 -8.82
C ILE A 11 -20.40 -2.79 -9.28
N VAL A 12 -20.21 -1.86 -8.34
CA VAL A 12 -20.03 -0.43 -8.65
C VAL A 12 -18.80 -0.20 -9.52
N LEU A 13 -17.64 -0.74 -9.13
CA LEU A 13 -16.39 -0.54 -9.87
C LEU A 13 -16.42 -1.18 -11.26
N ASN A 14 -17.06 -2.34 -11.42
CA ASN A 14 -17.23 -2.98 -12.73
C ASN A 14 -18.17 -2.21 -13.67
N ALA A 15 -19.09 -1.40 -13.12
CA ALA A 15 -19.97 -0.57 -13.92
C ALA A 15 -19.30 0.73 -14.39
N LEU A 16 -18.25 1.21 -13.71
CA LEU A 16 -17.61 2.49 -14.00
C LEU A 16 -17.10 2.62 -15.44
N PRO A 17 -16.43 1.63 -16.06
CA PRO A 17 -16.02 1.76 -17.46
C PRO A 17 -17.17 2.04 -18.42
N LEU A 18 -18.33 1.40 -18.21
CA LEU A 18 -19.53 1.67 -18.99
C LEU A 18 -20.06 3.08 -18.72
N LEU A 19 -20.16 3.47 -17.44
CA LEU A 19 -20.66 4.79 -17.04
C LEU A 19 -19.77 5.94 -17.53
N ILE A 20 -18.45 5.74 -17.61
CA ILE A 20 -17.53 6.70 -18.22
C ILE A 20 -17.92 6.94 -19.69
N ARG A 21 -18.21 5.87 -20.44
CA ARG A 21 -18.56 5.96 -21.86
C ARG A 21 -19.98 6.51 -22.09
N THR A 22 -20.96 6.08 -21.30
CA THR A 22 -22.38 6.39 -21.53
C THR A 22 -22.85 7.65 -20.81
N CYS A 23 -22.27 7.96 -19.66
CA CYS A 23 -22.64 9.11 -18.83
C CYS A 23 -21.56 10.20 -18.84
N HIS A 24 -20.47 10.00 -19.59
CA HIS A 24 -19.36 10.95 -19.72
C HIS A 24 -18.75 11.34 -18.37
N LEU A 25 -18.62 10.37 -17.46
CA LEU A 25 -17.95 10.61 -16.17
C LEU A 25 -16.52 11.07 -16.40
N THR A 26 -16.14 12.17 -15.76
CA THR A 26 -14.78 12.70 -15.87
C THR A 26 -13.82 11.92 -14.99
N LYS A 27 -12.52 12.08 -15.26
CA LYS A 27 -11.44 11.54 -14.41
C LYS A 27 -11.63 11.97 -12.95
N GLU A 28 -11.95 13.23 -12.72
CA GLU A 28 -12.12 13.82 -11.39
C GLU A 28 -13.27 13.15 -10.65
N GLN A 29 -14.42 12.94 -11.31
CA GLN A 29 -15.57 12.28 -10.70
C GLN A 29 -15.25 10.82 -10.30
N VAL A 30 -14.52 10.09 -11.13
CA VAL A 30 -14.08 8.72 -10.82
C VAL A 30 -13.08 8.73 -9.66
N LEU A 31 -12.12 9.65 -9.66
CA LEU A 31 -11.14 9.76 -8.59
C LEU A 31 -11.77 10.21 -7.26
N ASP A 32 -12.75 11.10 -7.27
CA ASP A 32 -13.50 11.52 -6.07
C ASP A 32 -14.26 10.34 -5.45
N LEU A 33 -14.84 9.48 -6.29
CA LEU A 33 -15.48 8.24 -5.84
C LEU A 33 -14.46 7.28 -5.20
N LEU A 34 -13.31 7.05 -5.84
CA LEU A 34 -12.25 6.18 -5.32
C LEU A 34 -11.59 6.74 -4.04
N LYS A 35 -11.47 8.07 -3.95
CA LYS A 35 -10.90 8.80 -2.81
C LYS A 35 -11.93 9.16 -1.74
N ALA A 36 -13.17 8.65 -1.87
CA ALA A 36 -14.25 8.95 -0.94
C ALA A 36 -13.84 8.70 0.51
N LYS A 37 -14.24 9.62 1.38
CA LYS A 37 -13.90 9.64 2.79
C LYS A 37 -15.12 9.31 3.64
N ASP A 38 -14.90 8.75 4.83
CA ASP A 38 -15.94 8.67 5.84
C ASP A 38 -16.23 10.05 6.45
N PHE A 39 -17.15 10.09 7.42
CA PHE A 39 -17.54 11.33 8.09
C PHE A 39 -16.43 11.97 8.93
N TYR A 40 -15.37 11.21 9.26
CA TYR A 40 -14.18 11.70 9.93
C TYR A 40 -13.11 12.17 8.94
N GLY A 41 -13.36 12.11 7.63
CA GLY A 41 -12.38 12.46 6.61
C GLY A 41 -11.33 11.37 6.36
N CYS A 42 -11.52 10.16 6.87
CA CYS A 42 -10.63 9.03 6.63
C CYS A 42 -10.93 8.41 5.25
N PRO A 43 -9.93 8.26 4.36
CA PRO A 43 -10.11 7.63 3.05
C PRO A 43 -10.64 6.20 3.15
N GLY A 44 -11.56 5.80 2.27
CA GLY A 44 -12.16 4.47 2.28
C GLY A 44 -11.13 3.34 2.14
N LEU A 45 -10.15 3.49 1.25
CA LEU A 45 -9.08 2.51 1.07
C LEU A 45 -8.14 2.43 2.29
N TYR A 46 -7.87 3.56 2.96
CA TYR A 46 -7.14 3.58 4.23
C TYR A 46 -7.84 2.71 5.28
N LEU A 47 -9.16 2.89 5.44
CA LEU A 47 -9.97 2.13 6.40
C LEU A 47 -9.99 0.64 6.07
N ALA A 48 -10.08 0.28 4.78
CA ALA A 48 -10.00 -1.11 4.34
C ALA A 48 -8.68 -1.77 4.75
N MET A 49 -7.56 -1.09 4.53
CA MET A 49 -6.24 -1.59 4.94
C MET A 49 -6.11 -1.67 6.47
N GLN A 50 -6.55 -0.65 7.21
CA GLN A 50 -6.51 -0.60 8.67
C GLN A 50 -7.36 -1.68 9.34
N ASN A 51 -8.51 -2.01 8.77
CA ASN A 51 -9.50 -2.93 9.35
C ASN A 51 -9.46 -4.33 8.72
N ARG A 52 -8.35 -4.69 8.05
CA ARG A 52 -8.11 -6.04 7.51
C ARG A 52 -9.06 -6.48 6.38
N HIS A 53 -9.70 -5.54 5.69
CA HIS A 53 -10.58 -5.82 4.56
C HIS A 53 -9.78 -5.99 3.26
N SER A 54 -9.02 -7.08 3.16
CA SER A 54 -8.19 -7.37 1.99
C SER A 54 -8.99 -7.61 0.71
N ASP A 55 -10.23 -8.08 0.84
CA ASP A 55 -11.22 -8.22 -0.23
C ASP A 55 -11.57 -6.88 -0.88
N ILE A 56 -11.86 -5.85 -0.07
CA ILE A 56 -12.10 -4.48 -0.53
C ILE A 56 -10.85 -3.93 -1.24
N VAL A 57 -9.67 -4.09 -0.62
CA VAL A 57 -8.40 -3.64 -1.21
C VAL A 57 -8.18 -4.32 -2.57
N LYS A 58 -8.40 -5.62 -2.66
CA LYS A 58 -8.26 -6.41 -3.89
C LYS A 58 -9.19 -5.89 -4.98
N VAL A 59 -10.48 -5.72 -4.68
CA VAL A 59 -11.48 -5.23 -5.62
C VAL A 59 -11.10 -3.85 -6.19
N ILE A 60 -10.61 -2.94 -5.35
CA ILE A 60 -10.13 -1.63 -5.80
C ILE A 60 -8.93 -1.79 -6.73
N LEU A 61 -7.89 -2.52 -6.31
CA LEU A 61 -6.65 -2.68 -7.08
C LEU A 61 -6.88 -3.36 -8.44
N GLU A 62 -7.76 -4.36 -8.50
CA GLU A 62 -8.12 -5.06 -9.74
C GLU A 62 -8.91 -4.19 -10.73
N ALA A 63 -9.66 -3.19 -10.24
CA ALA A 63 -10.41 -2.28 -11.09
C ALA A 63 -9.53 -1.21 -11.77
N LEU A 64 -8.42 -0.82 -11.13
CA LEU A 64 -7.58 0.30 -11.60
C LEU A 64 -7.11 0.17 -13.06
N PRO A 65 -6.61 -1.00 -13.52
CA PRO A 65 -6.17 -1.14 -14.91
C PRO A 65 -7.29 -1.00 -15.94
N SER A 66 -8.52 -1.39 -15.61
CA SER A 66 -9.66 -1.20 -16.50
C SER A 66 -10.07 0.27 -16.56
N LEU A 67 -10.06 0.98 -15.42
CA LEU A 67 -10.38 2.41 -15.39
C LEU A 67 -9.35 3.24 -16.15
N ALA A 68 -8.07 2.87 -16.07
CA ALA A 68 -6.97 3.52 -16.77
C ALA A 68 -7.06 3.43 -18.30
N GLN A 69 -7.80 2.46 -18.85
CA GLN A 69 -8.05 2.35 -20.28
C GLN A 69 -9.12 3.34 -20.77
N GLU A 70 -10.02 3.77 -19.87
CA GLU A 70 -11.13 4.67 -20.20
C GLU A 70 -10.80 6.13 -19.96
N ILE A 71 -10.04 6.39 -18.90
CA ILE A 71 -9.66 7.74 -18.46
C ILE A 71 -8.16 7.80 -18.17
N ASN A 72 -7.56 8.96 -18.42
CA ASN A 72 -6.13 9.19 -18.24
C ASN A 72 -5.75 9.33 -16.75
N ILE A 73 -5.77 8.19 -16.03
CA ILE A 73 -5.28 8.06 -14.66
C ILE A 73 -3.75 7.94 -14.69
N SER A 74 -3.07 8.85 -14.02
CA SER A 74 -1.61 8.87 -13.94
C SER A 74 -1.09 8.05 -12.76
N ALA A 75 0.21 7.75 -12.78
CA ALA A 75 0.93 7.25 -11.61
C ALA A 75 0.68 8.09 -10.34
N SER A 76 0.69 9.42 -10.44
CA SER A 76 0.46 10.28 -9.28
C SER A 76 -0.94 10.10 -8.69
N ASP A 77 -1.96 9.91 -9.54
CA ASP A 77 -3.33 9.70 -9.06
C ASP A 77 -3.47 8.40 -8.27
N ILE A 78 -2.83 7.33 -8.73
CA ILE A 78 -2.78 6.05 -8.03
C ILE A 78 -1.97 6.19 -6.74
N LEU A 79 -0.82 6.87 -6.78
CA LEU A 79 -0.01 7.09 -5.59
C LEU A 79 -0.80 7.87 -4.53
N ASP A 80 -1.50 8.93 -4.90
CA ASP A 80 -2.37 9.70 -4.00
C ASP A 80 -3.47 8.84 -3.38
N LEU A 81 -4.04 7.91 -4.15
CA LEU A 81 -5.05 6.97 -3.66
C LEU A 81 -4.46 5.96 -2.66
N LEU A 82 -3.35 5.31 -3.02
CA LEU A 82 -2.74 4.24 -2.21
C LEU A 82 -2.03 4.77 -0.96
N THR A 83 -1.52 6.00 -1.01
CA THR A 83 -0.82 6.66 0.11
C THR A 83 -1.71 7.65 0.85
N ALA A 84 -3.01 7.67 0.57
CA ALA A 84 -3.98 8.50 1.27
C ALA A 84 -3.89 8.27 2.79
N LYS A 85 -3.84 9.38 3.52
CA LYS A 85 -3.55 9.39 4.96
C LYS A 85 -4.81 9.61 5.79
N SER A 86 -4.82 9.08 7.00
CA SER A 86 -5.78 9.47 8.03
C SER A 86 -5.51 10.88 8.55
N LEU A 87 -6.39 11.37 9.42
CA LEU A 87 -6.15 12.60 10.19
C LEU A 87 -4.85 12.54 11.02
N ALA A 88 -4.47 11.34 11.48
CA ALA A 88 -3.22 11.13 12.20
C ALA A 88 -2.00 11.13 11.26
N ARG A 89 -2.17 11.37 9.96
CA ARG A 89 -1.11 11.39 8.92
C ARG A 89 -0.43 10.03 8.68
N ASP A 90 -1.08 8.94 9.06
CA ASP A 90 -0.62 7.57 8.78
C ASP A 90 -1.26 7.03 7.50
N THR A 91 -0.53 6.19 6.76
CA THR A 91 -1.05 5.51 5.56
C THR A 91 -1.78 4.21 5.93
N GLY A 92 -2.61 3.70 5.02
CA GLY A 92 -3.31 2.42 5.25
C GLY A 92 -2.34 1.25 5.32
N LEU A 93 -1.33 1.23 4.44
CA LEU A 93 -0.31 0.19 4.40
C LEU A 93 0.55 0.19 5.67
N PHE A 94 0.86 1.37 6.23
CA PHE A 94 1.51 1.49 7.54
C PHE A 94 0.72 0.74 8.62
N MET A 95 -0.58 1.02 8.72
CA MET A 95 -1.46 0.39 9.72
C MET A 95 -1.55 -1.12 9.52
N ALA A 96 -1.62 -1.59 8.28
CA ALA A 96 -1.63 -3.02 7.96
C ALA A 96 -0.32 -3.70 8.36
N MET A 97 0.84 -3.09 8.09
CA MET A 97 2.15 -3.61 8.50
C MET A 97 2.29 -3.67 10.02
N GLN A 98 1.99 -2.57 10.73
CA GLN A 98 2.05 -2.50 12.19
C GLN A 98 1.17 -3.56 12.87
N ARG A 99 -0.02 -3.82 12.31
CA ARG A 99 -1.03 -4.73 12.88
C ARG A 99 -0.98 -6.16 12.33
N GLY A 100 -0.01 -6.50 11.48
CA GLY A 100 0.13 -7.87 10.97
C GLY A 100 -1.00 -8.31 10.04
N HIS A 101 -1.55 -7.40 9.23
CA HIS A 101 -2.66 -7.69 8.32
C HIS A 101 -2.15 -8.33 7.02
N MET A 102 -1.66 -9.57 7.13
CA MET A 102 -1.00 -10.32 6.05
C MET A 102 -1.75 -10.34 4.72
N ASN A 103 -3.06 -10.57 4.73
CA ASN A 103 -3.84 -10.65 3.50
C ASN A 103 -3.89 -9.29 2.76
N VAL A 104 -3.93 -8.17 3.50
CA VAL A 104 -3.87 -6.83 2.90
C VAL A 104 -2.50 -6.60 2.27
N ILE A 105 -1.43 -6.95 2.99
CA ILE A 105 -0.04 -6.79 2.53
C ILE A 105 0.20 -7.63 1.27
N ASN A 106 -0.13 -8.92 1.30
CA ASN A 106 -0.03 -9.81 0.14
C ASN A 106 -0.84 -9.28 -1.05
N THR A 107 -2.06 -8.80 -0.82
CA THR A 107 -2.90 -8.22 -1.88
C THR A 107 -2.24 -7.02 -2.55
N ILE A 108 -1.65 -6.11 -1.77
CA ILE A 108 -0.94 -4.94 -2.31
C ILE A 108 0.32 -5.37 -3.06
N PHE A 109 1.16 -6.20 -2.45
CA PHE A 109 2.44 -6.62 -3.04
C PHE A 109 2.25 -7.42 -4.33
N ASN A 110 1.24 -8.30 -4.39
CA ASN A 110 0.90 -9.06 -5.60
C ASN A 110 0.37 -8.17 -6.73
N ALA A 111 -0.20 -7.01 -6.42
CA ALA A 111 -0.68 -6.07 -7.43
C ALA A 111 0.43 -5.14 -7.97
N LEU A 112 1.57 -5.01 -7.27
CA LEU A 112 2.61 -4.05 -7.65
C LEU A 112 3.15 -4.25 -9.07
N PRO A 113 3.40 -5.47 -9.59
CA PRO A 113 3.85 -5.64 -10.96
C PRO A 113 2.85 -5.11 -11.99
N THR A 114 1.56 -5.35 -11.77
CA THR A 114 0.49 -4.83 -12.63
C THR A 114 0.43 -3.32 -12.56
N LEU A 115 0.44 -2.75 -11.35
CA LEU A 115 0.43 -1.28 -11.17
C LEU A 115 1.65 -0.64 -11.84
N PHE A 116 2.83 -1.25 -11.66
CA PHE A 116 4.08 -0.76 -12.24
C PHE A 116 4.01 -0.71 -13.77
N ASN A 117 3.57 -1.80 -14.40
CA ASN A 117 3.49 -1.89 -15.85
C ASN A 117 2.37 -1.01 -16.43
N THR A 118 1.20 -0.99 -15.78
CA THR A 118 0.03 -0.25 -16.29
C THR A 118 0.19 1.26 -16.14
N PHE A 119 0.64 1.74 -14.98
CA PHE A 119 0.73 3.17 -14.69
C PHE A 119 2.12 3.75 -14.96
N LYS A 120 3.06 2.91 -15.43
CA LYS A 120 4.47 3.26 -15.66
C LYS A 120 5.10 3.86 -14.41
N PHE A 121 4.91 3.19 -13.27
CA PHE A 121 5.61 3.60 -12.06
C PHE A 121 7.12 3.54 -12.29
N ASP A 122 7.82 4.42 -11.59
CA ASP A 122 9.26 4.44 -11.51
C ASP A 122 9.69 4.31 -10.04
N LYS A 123 11.00 4.28 -9.81
CA LYS A 123 11.59 4.28 -8.47
C LYS A 123 11.05 5.41 -7.58
N LYS A 124 10.81 6.60 -8.14
CA LYS A 124 10.34 7.79 -7.40
C LYS A 124 8.93 7.62 -6.87
N ASN A 125 8.04 6.97 -7.64
CA ASN A 125 6.67 6.71 -7.23
C ASN A 125 6.55 5.45 -6.36
N MET A 126 7.35 4.42 -6.62
CA MET A 126 7.34 3.17 -5.84
C MET A 126 7.89 3.36 -4.42
N LYS A 127 8.95 4.17 -4.24
CA LYS A 127 9.62 4.33 -2.95
C LYS A 127 8.69 4.88 -1.86
N PRO A 128 7.92 5.97 -2.06
CA PRO A 128 6.97 6.46 -1.06
C PRO A 128 5.86 5.46 -0.72
N LEU A 129 5.36 4.71 -1.72
CA LEU A 129 4.34 3.67 -1.51
C LEU A 129 4.86 2.57 -0.58
N LEU A 130 6.07 2.08 -0.86
CA LEU A 130 6.68 0.95 -0.13
C LEU A 130 7.28 1.33 1.22
N LEU A 131 7.72 2.59 1.38
CA LEU A 131 8.08 3.12 2.69
C LEU A 131 6.89 3.07 3.65
N ALA A 132 5.67 3.34 3.15
CA ALA A 132 4.44 3.33 3.94
C ALA A 132 4.61 4.13 5.24
N ASN A 133 5.10 5.37 5.13
CA ASN A 133 5.50 6.16 6.29
C ASN A 133 4.31 6.56 7.19
N ASN A 134 4.55 6.59 8.49
CA ASN A 134 3.67 7.23 9.46
C ASN A 134 3.85 8.75 9.50
N SER A 135 3.15 9.39 10.43
CA SER A 135 3.24 10.84 10.69
C SER A 135 4.63 11.36 11.06
N ASN A 136 5.47 10.53 11.66
CA ASN A 136 6.86 10.81 12.04
C ASN A 136 7.87 10.41 10.96
N GLU A 137 7.39 10.00 9.78
CA GLU A 137 8.20 9.54 8.66
C GLU A 137 8.96 8.23 8.92
N TYR A 138 8.51 7.45 9.91
CA TYR A 138 9.01 6.10 10.15
C TYR A 138 8.37 5.10 9.18
N PRO A 139 9.16 4.23 8.53
CA PRO A 139 8.68 3.22 7.61
C PRO A 139 7.74 2.20 8.26
N GLY A 140 6.80 1.69 7.48
CA GLY A 140 5.90 0.62 7.91
C GLY A 140 6.63 -0.67 8.31
N LEU A 141 7.72 -1.01 7.61
CA LEU A 141 8.53 -2.20 7.94
C LEU A 141 9.24 -2.04 9.30
N PHE A 142 9.72 -0.84 9.63
CA PHE A 142 10.26 -0.54 10.95
C PHE A 142 9.21 -0.75 12.05
N SER A 143 7.99 -0.28 11.84
CA SER A 143 6.87 -0.50 12.78
C SER A 143 6.50 -1.99 12.91
N ALA A 144 6.49 -2.74 11.80
CA ALA A 144 6.27 -4.19 11.84
C ALA A 144 7.27 -4.91 12.76
N ILE A 145 8.56 -4.53 12.70
CA ILE A 145 9.61 -5.06 13.60
C ILE A 145 9.32 -4.71 15.06
N GLN A 146 9.04 -3.43 15.36
CA GLN A 146 8.74 -2.97 16.72
C GLN A 146 7.53 -3.70 17.33
N HIS A 147 6.55 -4.03 16.49
CA HIS A 147 5.34 -4.75 16.88
C HIS A 147 5.44 -6.28 16.74
N LYS A 148 6.65 -6.82 16.53
CA LYS A 148 6.95 -8.27 16.44
C LYS A 148 6.15 -9.00 15.35
N GLN A 149 5.84 -8.31 14.26
CA GLN A 149 5.09 -8.86 13.12
C GLN A 149 6.03 -9.64 12.18
N GLN A 150 6.56 -10.78 12.64
CA GLN A 150 7.59 -11.55 11.93
C GLN A 150 7.20 -11.90 10.49
N ASN A 151 5.99 -12.42 10.29
CA ASN A 151 5.50 -12.80 8.96
C ASN A 151 5.43 -11.60 7.99
N VAL A 152 5.14 -10.39 8.51
CA VAL A 152 5.15 -9.17 7.69
C VAL A 152 6.57 -8.86 7.22
N VAL A 153 7.54 -8.92 8.13
CA VAL A 153 8.94 -8.61 7.84
C VAL A 153 9.47 -9.55 6.76
N GLU A 154 9.27 -10.85 6.94
CA GLU A 154 9.70 -11.87 5.98
C GLU A 154 9.03 -11.67 4.61
N THR A 155 7.72 -11.55 4.59
CA THR A 155 6.95 -11.41 3.34
C THR A 155 7.33 -10.14 2.57
N VAL A 156 7.42 -9.01 3.27
CA VAL A 156 7.79 -7.73 2.64
C VAL A 156 9.23 -7.77 2.14
N TYR A 157 10.15 -8.36 2.90
CA TYR A 157 11.54 -8.48 2.47
C TYR A 157 11.69 -9.35 1.21
N LEU A 158 11.05 -10.52 1.19
CA LEU A 158 11.05 -11.40 0.02
C LEU A 158 10.45 -10.69 -1.19
N ALA A 159 9.28 -10.07 -1.02
CA ALA A 159 8.63 -9.37 -2.12
C ALA A 159 9.46 -8.16 -2.60
N LEU A 160 10.10 -7.38 -1.73
CA LEU A 160 11.00 -6.31 -2.14
C LEU A 160 12.20 -6.84 -2.91
N SER A 161 12.75 -7.99 -2.51
CA SER A 161 13.88 -8.64 -3.18
C SER A 161 13.50 -9.13 -4.59
N ASP A 162 12.34 -9.77 -4.72
CA ASP A 162 11.81 -10.27 -5.99
C ASP A 162 11.54 -9.13 -6.97
N HIS A 163 10.99 -8.02 -6.47
CA HIS A 163 10.63 -6.88 -7.30
C HIS A 163 11.73 -5.81 -7.42
N ALA A 164 12.87 -5.95 -6.72
CA ALA A 164 13.93 -4.94 -6.72
C ALA A 164 14.41 -4.59 -8.14
N ARG A 165 14.59 -5.62 -8.97
CA ARG A 165 14.97 -5.44 -10.38
C ARG A 165 13.89 -4.75 -11.19
N LEU A 166 12.62 -5.11 -10.97
CA LEU A 166 11.48 -4.52 -11.66
C LEU A 166 11.40 -3.02 -11.39
N PHE A 167 11.60 -2.62 -10.14
CA PHE A 167 11.48 -1.22 -9.71
C PHE A 167 12.78 -0.40 -9.85
N GLY A 168 13.88 -1.03 -10.25
CA GLY A 168 15.19 -0.39 -10.37
C GLY A 168 15.78 0.02 -9.01
N PHE A 169 15.48 -0.73 -7.94
CA PHE A 169 16.03 -0.48 -6.61
C PHE A 169 17.45 -1.02 -6.47
N THR A 170 18.30 -0.23 -5.82
CA THR A 170 19.62 -0.66 -5.38
C THR A 170 19.53 -1.31 -4.00
N ALA A 171 20.63 -1.93 -3.53
CA ALA A 171 20.72 -2.40 -2.15
C ALA A 171 20.49 -1.26 -1.14
N GLU A 172 20.97 -0.06 -1.42
CA GLU A 172 20.77 1.13 -0.58
C GLU A 172 19.28 1.52 -0.49
N ASP A 173 18.54 1.47 -1.60
CA ASP A 173 17.10 1.71 -1.57
C ASP A 173 16.36 0.66 -0.74
N ILE A 174 16.78 -0.60 -0.83
CA ILE A 174 16.20 -1.67 -0.03
C ILE A 174 16.46 -1.40 1.45
N MET A 175 17.68 -0.99 1.82
CA MET A 175 18.05 -0.64 3.19
C MET A 175 17.28 0.57 3.73
N ASP A 176 16.94 1.55 2.89
CA ASP A 176 16.10 2.68 3.30
C ASP A 176 14.73 2.24 3.84
N PHE A 177 14.14 1.16 3.31
CA PHE A 177 12.87 0.63 3.84
C PHE A 177 12.98 0.13 5.28
N TRP A 178 14.20 -0.16 5.78
CA TRP A 178 14.46 -0.61 7.14
C TRP A 178 14.75 0.53 8.13
N GLN A 179 15.40 1.59 7.64
CA GLN A 179 16.13 2.52 8.51
C GLN A 179 15.81 3.98 8.28
N HIS A 180 15.00 4.34 7.26
CA HIS A 180 14.71 5.73 6.98
C HIS A 180 14.19 6.45 8.23
N LYS A 181 14.99 7.39 8.76
CA LYS A 181 14.68 8.18 9.96
C LYS A 181 14.39 7.40 11.25
N ALA A 182 14.76 6.12 11.34
CA ALA A 182 14.64 5.35 12.59
C ALA A 182 15.52 5.98 13.70
N PRO A 183 15.06 6.04 14.97
CA PRO A 183 15.86 6.58 16.07
C PRO A 183 17.18 5.80 16.24
N GLN A 184 18.31 6.52 16.33
CA GLN A 184 19.66 5.96 16.49
C GLN A 184 19.81 4.96 17.67
N LYS A 185 18.91 5.01 18.67
CA LYS A 185 18.91 4.16 19.87
C LYS A 185 18.35 2.75 19.63
N TYR A 186 17.75 2.52 18.47
CA TYR A 186 17.30 1.21 18.01
C TYR A 186 17.75 1.10 16.56
N SER A 187 19.03 0.81 16.36
CA SER A 187 19.42 0.46 15.00
C SER A 187 18.59 -0.78 14.62
N THR A 188 17.93 -0.74 13.46
CA THR A 188 17.19 -1.90 12.95
C THR A 188 18.13 -3.11 12.82
N PHE A 189 19.45 -2.85 12.78
CA PHE A 189 20.52 -3.83 12.88
C PHE A 189 20.57 -4.56 14.24
N GLU A 190 20.49 -3.88 15.40
CA GLU A 190 20.45 -4.54 16.71
C GLU A 190 19.19 -5.38 16.88
N LEU A 191 18.02 -4.87 16.46
CA LEU A 191 16.75 -5.60 16.52
C LEU A 191 16.70 -6.79 15.55
N ALA A 192 17.29 -6.67 14.35
CA ALA A 192 17.40 -7.76 13.38
C ALA A 192 18.53 -8.75 13.74
N PHE A 193 19.59 -8.31 14.42
CA PHE A 193 20.70 -9.15 14.87
C PHE A 193 20.26 -10.01 16.07
N ASP A 194 19.52 -9.46 17.04
CA ASP A 194 18.86 -10.26 18.10
C ASP A 194 17.87 -11.27 17.50
N TRP A 195 17.22 -10.92 16.39
CA TRP A 195 16.27 -11.78 15.67
C TRP A 195 16.96 -12.93 14.90
N ILE A 196 18.06 -12.66 14.19
CA ILE A 196 18.87 -13.67 13.48
C ILE A 196 19.60 -14.58 14.47
N THR A 197 20.13 -14.05 15.57
CA THR A 197 20.85 -14.84 16.58
C THR A 197 19.91 -15.70 17.44
N GLY A 198 18.68 -15.24 17.72
CA GLY A 198 17.66 -16.02 18.42
C GLY A 198 17.09 -17.20 17.63
N LEU A 199 17.16 -17.17 16.29
CA LEU A 199 16.79 -18.27 15.38
C LEU A 199 17.87 -19.36 15.24
N LEU A 200 19.13 -19.03 15.54
CA LEU A 200 20.27 -19.96 15.42
C LEU A 200 20.66 -20.64 16.74
N LEU A 201 20.05 -20.22 17.86
CA LEU A 201 20.39 -20.67 19.21
C LEU A 201 19.24 -21.41 19.94
N ASN A 202 18.14 -21.69 19.27
CA ASN A 202 17.05 -22.59 19.72
C ASN A 202 16.79 -23.66 18.64
#